data_AF-A0A1H0KQW5-F1
#
_entry.id   AF-A0A1H0KQW5-F1
#
_cell.length_a   1.000
_cell.length_b   1.000
_cell.length_c   1.000
_cell.angle_alpha   90.00
_cell.angle_beta   90.00
_cell.angle_gamma   90.00
#
_symmetry.space_group_name_H-M   'P 1'
#
loop_
_entity.id
_entity.type
_entity.pdbx_description
1 polymer ?
#
loop_
_entity_poly.entity_id
_entity_poly.type
_entity_poly.pdbx_seq_one_letter_code
_entity_poly.pdbx_strand_id
1 'polypeptide(L)'
;MSDDASRITENRRRYEELKRAGQGHAPRALPGPSPRDGAPIPPEAVLHRETIPGGWYWTTTLKAGEALRIALDHGPSSVALVAWAEADASERLNCADTIKVQWTAALAKGRVLFSDMGRVMLSLIEDSCGAHDVLAGGSTAASNAARYVGGPYRNTRDNVVLAALKRGLDKRDIPACLTLFAPVVVGAGGRLGWNEAGRAAGDFVDLRAEMDLIVALSNCPTPSIRRPPTARTRWRSPASRRLSRRRTTSAAPRRSRPYAASRITPPPDSEGSRTMTDTHDTPVLDQVVPAAAPFSALVRKGQTIRIEDLKGCQAVDTLFYRADDLSERYSAQDTARAQGAAYITTGTKVLSNEGRVMLTVTADSCGRHDTSAGACSCESNTVRFGHATKYLHACRENFALEIAKYGLSKRDIVPNINFFMNVPIEQDGKLAIVDGVSKPGDAVELTAEMDVICVISNCPQINNPCNGFNPTPIRVTIRDGI
;
A
#
# COMPACT_ATOMS: atom_id res chain seq x y z
N MET A 1 28.86 27.09 0.85
CA MET A 1 28.19 25.77 0.88
C MET A 1 28.04 25.32 -0.56
N SER A 2 28.24 24.03 -0.88
CA SER A 2 27.94 23.54 -2.24
C SER A 2 26.46 23.76 -2.57
N ASP A 3 26.12 23.90 -3.85
CA ASP A 3 24.73 24.09 -4.31
C ASP A 3 23.78 23.00 -3.77
N ASP A 4 24.27 21.75 -3.67
CA ASP A 4 23.53 20.63 -3.09
C ASP A 4 23.24 20.81 -1.59
N ALA A 5 24.20 21.26 -0.79
CA ALA A 5 24.01 21.47 0.64
C ALA A 5 22.99 22.60 0.91
N SER A 6 22.99 23.64 0.08
CA SER A 6 21.99 24.72 0.12
C SER A 6 20.59 24.18 -0.18
N ARG A 7 20.44 23.42 -1.28
CA ARG A 7 19.17 22.79 -1.68
C ARG A 7 18.61 21.85 -0.61
N ILE A 8 19.46 21.02 0.00
CA ILE A 8 19.07 20.10 1.08
C ILE A 8 18.53 20.88 2.28
N THR A 9 19.23 21.93 2.68
CA THR A 9 18.83 22.79 3.81
C THR A 9 17.49 23.45 3.54
N GLU A 10 17.27 23.97 2.33
CA GLU A 10 16.01 24.58 1.93
C GLU A 10 14.85 23.56 1.94
N ASN A 11 15.05 22.37 1.34
CA ASN A 11 14.06 21.31 1.32
C ASN A 11 13.67 20.86 2.74
N ARG A 12 14.66 20.70 3.64
CA ARG A 12 14.42 20.37 5.06
C ARG A 12 13.63 21.47 5.75
N ARG A 13 14.01 22.74 5.59
CA ARG A 13 13.29 23.89 6.15
C ARG A 13 11.83 23.90 5.69
N ARG A 14 11.57 23.75 4.38
CA ARG A 14 10.22 23.70 3.81
C ARG A 14 9.39 22.56 4.40
N TYR A 15 9.98 21.37 4.52
CA TYR A 15 9.29 20.22 5.13
C TYR A 15 8.92 20.48 6.59
N GLU A 16 9.85 21.01 7.39
CA GLU A 16 9.59 21.31 8.80
C GLU A 16 8.54 22.40 8.99
N GLU A 17 8.53 23.44 8.15
CA GLU A 17 7.48 24.46 8.12
C GLU A 17 6.11 23.87 7.82
N LEU A 18 6.01 23.03 6.77
CA LEU A 18 4.78 22.33 6.42
C LEU A 18 4.31 21.38 7.54
N LYS A 19 5.24 20.64 8.15
CA LYS A 19 4.95 19.74 9.28
C LYS A 19 4.39 20.53 10.47
N ARG A 20 5.02 21.64 10.85
CA ARG A 20 4.52 22.53 11.92
C ARG A 20 3.15 23.11 11.57
N ALA A 21 2.96 23.59 10.35
CA ALA A 21 1.68 24.13 9.89
C ALA A 21 0.56 23.08 9.91
N GLY A 22 0.85 21.85 9.46
CA GLY A 22 -0.09 20.73 9.50
C GLY A 22 -0.49 20.34 10.92
N GLN A 23 0.47 20.33 11.86
CA GLN A 23 0.22 20.07 13.28
C GLN A 23 -0.62 21.17 13.94
N GLY A 24 -0.47 22.43 13.52
CA GLY A 24 -1.25 23.57 14.04
C GLY A 24 -2.72 23.60 13.61
N HIS A 25 -3.06 23.01 12.45
CA HIS A 25 -4.43 23.01 11.89
C HIS A 25 -5.17 21.68 12.05
N ALA A 26 -4.48 20.61 12.46
CA ALA A 26 -5.11 19.33 12.75
C ALA A 26 -6.03 19.44 13.97
N PRO A 27 -7.23 18.83 13.95
CA PRO A 27 -8.06 18.76 15.16
C PRO A 27 -7.24 18.15 16.30
N ARG A 28 -7.19 18.84 17.46
CA ARG A 28 -6.37 18.44 18.62
C ARG A 28 -6.68 17.03 19.11
N ALA A 29 -7.89 16.53 18.86
CA ALA A 29 -8.30 15.15 19.05
C ALA A 29 -9.32 14.75 17.98
N LEU A 30 -9.31 13.47 17.58
CA LEU A 30 -10.41 12.88 16.82
C LEU A 30 -11.63 12.68 17.73
N PRO A 31 -12.85 12.59 17.16
CA PRO A 31 -14.00 12.13 17.93
C PRO A 31 -13.72 10.76 18.57
N GLY A 32 -14.22 10.56 19.78
CA GLY A 32 -14.20 9.25 20.43
C GLY A 32 -15.10 8.24 19.70
N PRO A 33 -15.04 6.95 20.09
CA PRO A 33 -15.88 5.91 19.54
C PRO A 33 -17.37 6.23 19.70
N SER A 34 -18.16 5.87 18.71
CA SER A 34 -19.61 5.97 18.76
C SER A 34 -20.18 4.94 19.73
N PRO A 35 -21.15 5.28 20.58
CA PRO A 35 -21.91 4.27 21.31
C PRO A 35 -22.56 3.28 20.33
N ARG A 36 -22.65 2.00 20.68
CA ARG A 36 -23.18 0.93 19.79
C ARG A 36 -24.63 1.19 19.34
N ASP A 37 -25.38 1.92 20.13
CA ASP A 37 -26.74 2.40 19.89
C ASP A 37 -26.81 3.89 19.50
N GLY A 38 -25.68 4.60 19.48
CA GLY A 38 -25.58 6.06 19.42
C GLY A 38 -25.73 6.68 18.03
N ALA A 39 -25.96 5.88 16.99
CA ALA A 39 -26.16 6.36 15.63
C ALA A 39 -27.28 5.57 14.92
N PRO A 40 -28.55 5.75 15.29
CA PRO A 40 -29.65 5.11 14.57
C PRO A 40 -29.73 5.61 13.13
N ILE A 41 -29.95 4.71 12.18
CA ILE A 41 -30.22 5.06 10.78
C ILE A 41 -31.73 5.27 10.63
N PRO A 42 -32.20 6.45 10.18
CA PRO A 42 -33.62 6.68 9.95
C PRO A 42 -34.18 5.67 8.93
N PRO A 43 -35.31 4.99 9.21
CA PRO A 43 -35.87 3.97 8.32
C PRO A 43 -36.08 4.45 6.88
N GLU A 44 -36.50 5.70 6.70
CA GLU A 44 -36.72 6.33 5.40
C GLU A 44 -35.43 6.61 4.60
N ALA A 45 -34.28 6.64 5.28
CA ALA A 45 -32.98 6.81 4.64
C ALA A 45 -32.40 5.49 4.13
N VAL A 46 -32.92 4.34 4.58
CA VAL A 46 -32.41 3.01 4.20
C VAL A 46 -32.73 2.70 2.74
N LEU A 47 -31.70 2.31 1.99
CA LEU A 47 -31.78 1.94 0.58
C LEU A 47 -31.73 0.43 0.39
N HIS A 48 -30.94 -0.27 1.20
CA HIS A 48 -30.79 -1.72 1.15
C HIS A 48 -30.31 -2.26 2.50
N ARG A 49 -30.82 -3.41 2.91
CA ARG A 49 -30.36 -4.14 4.11
C ARG A 49 -30.36 -5.63 3.80
N GLU A 50 -29.31 -6.33 4.23
CA GLU A 50 -29.16 -7.77 4.02
C GLU A 50 -28.09 -8.31 5.03
N THR A 51 -27.84 -9.63 5.08
CA THR A 51 -26.83 -10.28 5.94
C THR A 51 -25.78 -11.07 5.12
N ILE A 52 -24.46 -10.93 5.42
CA ILE A 52 -23.36 -11.58 4.67
C ILE A 52 -22.99 -12.81 5.49
N PRO A 53 -23.31 -14.03 5.03
CA PRO A 53 -22.94 -15.22 5.78
C PRO A 53 -21.41 -15.33 5.95
N GLY A 54 -20.97 -16.02 6.99
CA GLY A 54 -19.55 -16.32 7.17
C GLY A 54 -18.97 -17.05 5.96
N GLY A 55 -17.81 -16.61 5.49
CA GLY A 55 -17.15 -17.12 4.28
C GLY A 55 -17.62 -16.49 2.96
N TRP A 56 -18.67 -15.67 2.96
CA TRP A 56 -19.22 -15.08 1.73
C TRP A 56 -18.78 -13.64 1.51
N TYR A 57 -19.10 -13.14 0.31
CA TYR A 57 -18.77 -11.81 -0.14
C TYR A 57 -20.01 -11.09 -0.67
N TRP A 58 -19.90 -9.78 -0.78
CA TRP A 58 -20.95 -8.91 -1.28
C TRP A 58 -20.35 -7.77 -2.09
N THR A 59 -21.05 -7.29 -3.12
CA THR A 59 -20.60 -6.14 -3.91
C THR A 59 -21.77 -5.25 -4.30
N THR A 60 -21.58 -3.94 -4.24
CA THR A 60 -22.56 -2.93 -4.64
C THR A 60 -21.89 -1.74 -5.31
N THR A 61 -22.69 -0.94 -6.01
CA THR A 61 -22.36 0.47 -6.23
C THR A 61 -22.80 1.29 -5.01
N LEU A 62 -21.98 2.25 -4.60
CA LEU A 62 -22.25 3.21 -3.54
C LEU A 62 -22.08 4.62 -4.13
N LYS A 63 -23.17 5.39 -4.21
CA LYS A 63 -23.14 6.72 -4.84
C LYS A 63 -22.60 7.77 -3.87
N ALA A 64 -22.01 8.83 -4.41
CA ALA A 64 -21.50 9.93 -3.60
C ALA A 64 -22.58 10.47 -2.65
N GLY A 65 -22.25 10.54 -1.36
CA GLY A 65 -23.18 10.95 -0.30
C GLY A 65 -24.02 9.83 0.31
N GLU A 66 -24.02 8.62 -0.25
CA GLU A 66 -24.55 7.44 0.44
C GLU A 66 -23.54 6.93 1.48
N ALA A 67 -24.04 6.19 2.46
CA ALA A 67 -23.23 5.53 3.46
C ALA A 67 -23.55 4.03 3.55
N LEU A 68 -22.53 3.28 3.96
CA LEU A 68 -22.59 1.85 4.18
C LEU A 68 -22.25 1.56 5.65
N ARG A 69 -23.24 1.08 6.40
CA ARG A 69 -23.02 0.49 7.73
C ARG A 69 -22.64 -0.97 7.58
N ILE A 70 -21.58 -1.38 8.26
CA ILE A 70 -21.25 -2.78 8.53
C ILE A 70 -21.37 -2.99 10.04
N ALA A 71 -22.17 -3.97 10.48
CA ALA A 71 -22.46 -4.20 11.90
C ALA A 71 -22.32 -5.68 12.31
N LEU A 72 -21.73 -5.90 13.48
CA LEU A 72 -21.42 -7.20 14.08
C LEU A 72 -22.58 -7.76 14.92
N ASP A 73 -23.79 -7.80 14.33
CA ASP A 73 -25.04 -8.15 15.02
C ASP A 73 -25.03 -9.58 15.61
N HIS A 74 -24.24 -10.48 15.03
CA HIS A 74 -24.19 -11.90 15.42
C HIS A 74 -22.90 -12.27 16.16
N GLY A 75 -22.07 -11.29 16.55
CA GLY A 75 -20.83 -11.47 17.30
C GLY A 75 -19.57 -10.98 16.58
N PRO A 76 -18.42 -10.99 17.25
CA PRO A 76 -17.16 -10.50 16.70
C PRO A 76 -16.79 -11.17 15.37
N SER A 77 -16.65 -10.37 14.31
CA SER A 77 -16.16 -10.79 12.99
C SER A 77 -15.18 -9.76 12.45
N SER A 78 -14.52 -10.05 11.33
CA SER A 78 -13.70 -9.10 10.59
C SER A 78 -14.07 -9.18 9.12
N VAL A 79 -14.19 -8.02 8.48
CA VAL A 79 -14.71 -7.91 7.12
C VAL A 79 -13.71 -7.14 6.27
N ALA A 80 -13.16 -7.81 5.26
CA ALA A 80 -12.29 -7.15 4.30
C ALA A 80 -13.11 -6.30 3.33
N LEU A 81 -12.59 -5.13 2.97
CA LEU A 81 -13.18 -4.15 2.10
C LEU A 81 -12.17 -3.74 1.02
N VAL A 82 -12.62 -3.73 -0.22
CA VAL A 82 -11.97 -3.04 -1.33
C VAL A 82 -12.96 -2.12 -2.03
N ALA A 83 -12.44 -1.07 -2.67
CA ALA A 83 -13.26 -0.14 -3.43
C ALA A 83 -12.54 0.32 -4.70
N TRP A 84 -13.32 0.60 -5.74
CA TRP A 84 -12.90 1.17 -7.01
C TRP A 84 -13.74 2.41 -7.29
N ALA A 85 -13.17 3.40 -7.96
CA ALA A 85 -13.95 4.49 -8.51
C ALA A 85 -14.85 3.94 -9.64
N GLU A 86 -16.14 4.28 -9.61
CA GLU A 86 -17.10 3.76 -10.62
C GLU A 86 -16.79 4.29 -12.02
N ALA A 87 -16.33 5.54 -12.13
CA ALA A 87 -16.02 6.17 -13.41
C ALA A 87 -14.72 5.67 -14.05
N ASP A 88 -13.80 5.12 -13.26
CA ASP A 88 -12.51 4.59 -13.72
C ASP A 88 -11.97 3.60 -12.67
N ALA A 89 -12.16 2.30 -12.90
CA ALA A 89 -11.75 1.28 -11.95
C ALA A 89 -10.23 1.11 -11.82
N SER A 90 -9.43 1.80 -12.66
CA SER A 90 -7.98 1.90 -12.44
C SER A 90 -7.63 2.75 -11.22
N GLU A 91 -8.56 3.58 -10.75
CA GLU A 91 -8.47 4.26 -9.47
C GLU A 91 -9.19 3.46 -8.39
N ARG A 92 -8.44 3.14 -7.33
CA ARG A 92 -8.88 2.17 -6.33
C ARG A 92 -8.33 2.50 -4.95
N LEU A 93 -8.90 1.87 -3.94
CA LEU A 93 -8.50 2.02 -2.55
C LEU A 93 -6.98 1.81 -2.41
N ASN A 94 -6.32 2.76 -1.74
CA ASN A 94 -4.90 2.71 -1.46
C ASN A 94 -4.67 2.78 0.06
N CYS A 95 -4.38 1.62 0.66
CA CYS A 95 -4.09 1.52 2.09
C CYS A 95 -2.82 2.30 2.47
N ALA A 96 -1.81 2.30 1.61
CA ALA A 96 -0.55 2.99 1.85
C ALA A 96 -0.72 4.51 1.88
N ASP A 97 -1.42 5.10 0.90
CA ASP A 97 -1.74 6.53 0.91
C ASP A 97 -2.69 6.88 2.07
N THR A 98 -3.60 5.98 2.43
CA THR A 98 -4.50 6.16 3.57
C THR A 98 -3.73 6.40 4.87
N ILE A 99 -2.69 5.62 5.15
CA ILE A 99 -1.90 5.77 6.37
C ILE A 99 -0.83 6.85 6.28
N LYS A 100 -0.16 6.96 5.12
CA LYS A 100 0.94 7.91 4.87
C LYS A 100 0.48 9.36 4.92
N VAL A 101 -0.71 9.65 4.38
CA VAL A 101 -1.26 11.01 4.36
C VAL A 101 -1.79 11.42 5.73
N GLN A 102 -2.28 10.47 6.53
CA GLN A 102 -2.87 10.74 7.85
C GLN A 102 -1.90 10.52 9.02
N TRP A 103 -0.66 10.10 8.73
CA TRP A 103 0.39 9.78 9.72
C TRP A 103 -0.05 8.76 10.78
N THR A 104 -0.89 7.80 10.39
CA THR A 104 -1.34 6.75 11.30
C THR A 104 -1.80 5.50 10.55
N ALA A 105 -1.48 4.35 11.10
CA ALA A 105 -2.07 3.06 10.76
C ALA A 105 -3.34 2.75 11.58
N ALA A 106 -3.63 3.52 12.64
CA ALA A 106 -4.86 3.37 13.44
C ALA A 106 -6.01 4.16 12.81
N LEU A 107 -6.97 3.43 12.21
CA LEU A 107 -8.16 4.03 11.62
C LEU A 107 -9.32 4.01 12.62
N ALA A 108 -10.00 5.14 12.74
CA ALA A 108 -11.17 5.32 13.59
C ALA A 108 -12.08 6.42 13.04
N LYS A 109 -13.21 6.68 13.72
CA LYS A 109 -14.12 7.80 13.43
C LYS A 109 -13.39 9.12 13.15
N GLY A 110 -13.76 9.77 12.06
CA GLY A 110 -13.19 11.03 11.59
C GLY A 110 -11.99 10.88 10.64
N ARG A 111 -11.52 9.66 10.39
CA ARG A 111 -10.53 9.34 9.34
C ARG A 111 -11.18 9.16 7.98
N VAL A 112 -10.35 9.17 6.94
CA VAL A 112 -10.77 8.97 5.55
C VAL A 112 -9.93 7.88 4.87
N LEU A 113 -10.46 7.26 3.83
CA LEU A 113 -9.78 6.28 3.00
C LEU A 113 -9.47 6.91 1.65
N PHE A 114 -8.21 6.83 1.23
CA PHE A 114 -7.73 7.44 0.00
C PHE A 114 -7.70 6.45 -1.15
N SER A 115 -8.00 6.95 -2.34
CA SER A 115 -7.66 6.31 -3.61
C SER A 115 -6.16 6.42 -3.86
N ASP A 116 -5.65 5.62 -4.78
CA ASP A 116 -4.31 5.73 -5.31
C ASP A 116 -4.06 6.97 -6.22
N MET A 117 -5.09 7.78 -6.45
CA MET A 117 -5.06 9.10 -7.07
C MET A 117 -5.22 10.25 -6.05
N GLY A 118 -4.94 10.00 -4.76
CA GLY A 118 -4.97 11.00 -3.70
C GLY A 118 -6.35 11.64 -3.43
N ARG A 119 -7.44 11.06 -3.95
CA ARG A 119 -8.82 11.48 -3.65
C ARG A 119 -9.34 10.70 -2.44
N VAL A 120 -10.22 11.34 -1.67
CA VAL A 120 -10.96 10.63 -0.62
C VAL A 120 -12.06 9.81 -1.28
N MET A 121 -12.06 8.50 -1.03
CA MET A 121 -13.11 7.59 -1.49
C MET A 121 -14.20 7.44 -0.44
N LEU A 122 -13.80 7.15 0.80
CA LEU A 122 -14.72 6.87 1.91
C LEU A 122 -14.32 7.69 3.14
N SER A 123 -15.31 8.15 3.91
CA SER A 123 -15.13 8.79 5.21
C SER A 123 -15.67 7.87 6.31
N LEU A 124 -14.89 7.63 7.37
CA LEU A 124 -15.35 6.92 8.58
C LEU A 124 -16.15 7.92 9.42
N ILE A 125 -17.46 7.95 9.23
CA ILE A 125 -18.33 8.95 9.87
C ILE A 125 -18.79 8.51 11.26
N GLU A 126 -18.98 7.21 11.46
CA GLU A 126 -19.27 6.58 12.75
C GLU A 126 -18.45 5.30 12.88
N ASP A 127 -17.97 4.99 14.07
CA ASP A 127 -17.21 3.78 14.37
C ASP A 127 -17.22 3.56 15.89
N SER A 128 -17.66 2.38 16.31
CA SER A 128 -17.80 2.05 17.72
C SER A 128 -16.56 1.41 18.36
N CYS A 129 -15.54 1.06 17.58
CA CYS A 129 -14.45 0.20 18.07
C CYS A 129 -13.03 0.69 17.73
N GLY A 130 -12.81 1.44 16.64
CA GLY A 130 -11.46 1.84 16.21
C GLY A 130 -10.54 0.67 15.83
N ALA A 131 -11.10 -0.53 15.67
CA ALA A 131 -10.34 -1.76 15.47
C ALA A 131 -10.31 -2.13 13.99
N HIS A 132 -9.49 -1.46 13.19
CA HIS A 132 -9.39 -1.70 11.75
C HIS A 132 -7.93 -1.89 11.32
N ASP A 133 -7.69 -2.84 10.42
CA ASP A 133 -6.36 -3.20 9.92
C ASP A 133 -6.17 -2.77 8.45
N VAL A 134 -5.01 -2.18 8.18
CA VAL A 134 -4.55 -1.77 6.85
C VAL A 134 -3.22 -2.43 6.47
N LEU A 135 -2.62 -3.20 7.38
CA LEU A 135 -1.26 -3.74 7.26
C LEU A 135 -1.27 -5.23 6.86
N ALA A 136 -2.17 -6.04 7.41
CA ALA A 136 -2.13 -7.51 7.26
C ALA A 136 -3.17 -8.06 6.26
N GLY A 137 -4.22 -7.29 5.94
CA GLY A 137 -5.18 -7.62 4.88
C GLY A 137 -6.01 -8.89 5.14
N GLY A 138 -6.62 -9.42 4.07
CA GLY A 138 -7.51 -10.59 4.13
C GLY A 138 -6.82 -11.92 3.79
N SER A 139 -7.48 -13.06 4.07
CA SER A 139 -6.96 -14.41 3.80
C SER A 139 -6.83 -14.75 2.31
N THR A 140 -5.84 -15.60 2.02
CA THR A 140 -5.67 -16.34 0.75
C THR A 140 -5.89 -17.83 0.97
N ALA A 141 -6.08 -18.60 -0.10
CA ALA A 141 -6.18 -20.06 -0.04
C ALA A 141 -4.95 -20.67 0.68
N ALA A 142 -3.75 -20.22 0.33
CA ALA A 142 -2.50 -20.65 0.97
C ALA A 142 -2.47 -20.36 2.47
N SER A 143 -2.82 -19.13 2.89
CA SER A 143 -2.84 -18.76 4.31
C SER A 143 -3.86 -19.56 5.13
N ASN A 144 -5.00 -19.90 4.53
CA ASN A 144 -6.01 -20.73 5.17
C ASN A 144 -5.54 -22.18 5.29
N ALA A 145 -4.93 -22.74 4.24
CA ALA A 145 -4.42 -24.12 4.25
C ALA A 145 -3.30 -24.31 5.28
N ALA A 146 -2.44 -23.30 5.48
CA ALA A 146 -1.40 -23.34 6.51
C ALA A 146 -1.96 -23.27 7.95
N ARG A 147 -3.15 -22.68 8.13
CA ARG A 147 -3.70 -22.40 9.47
C ARG A 147 -4.80 -23.37 9.91
N TYR A 148 -5.58 -23.90 8.98
CA TYR A 148 -6.77 -24.69 9.29
C TYR A 148 -6.71 -26.06 8.60
N VAL A 149 -6.95 -27.11 9.39
CA VAL A 149 -7.07 -28.50 8.91
C VAL A 149 -8.49 -28.72 8.39
N GLY A 150 -8.70 -29.53 7.34
CA GLY A 150 -10.03 -30.04 6.97
C GLY A 150 -10.65 -29.55 5.66
N GLY A 151 -9.87 -29.01 4.73
CA GLY A 151 -10.29 -28.80 3.34
C GLY A 151 -10.27 -27.33 2.89
N PRO A 152 -10.54 -27.04 1.61
CA PRO A 152 -10.40 -25.68 1.10
C PRO A 152 -11.45 -24.77 1.73
N TYR A 153 -10.97 -23.84 2.56
CA TYR A 153 -11.80 -22.80 3.16
C TYR A 153 -11.90 -21.61 2.22
N ARG A 154 -13.11 -21.07 2.09
CA ARG A 154 -13.30 -19.76 1.43
C ARG A 154 -12.38 -18.73 2.05
N ASN A 155 -11.77 -17.91 1.20
CA ASN A 155 -10.80 -16.91 1.60
C ASN A 155 -11.13 -15.55 0.97
N THR A 156 -10.57 -14.49 1.53
CA THR A 156 -10.84 -13.14 1.05
C THR A 156 -10.38 -12.91 -0.38
N ARG A 157 -9.21 -13.42 -0.77
CA ARG A 157 -8.66 -13.23 -2.11
C ARG A 157 -9.62 -13.72 -3.18
N ASP A 158 -10.07 -14.96 -3.09
CA ASP A 158 -10.99 -15.57 -4.06
C ASP A 158 -12.34 -14.86 -4.06
N ASN A 159 -12.86 -14.49 -2.89
CA ASN A 159 -14.09 -13.72 -2.76
C ASN A 159 -14.00 -12.36 -3.48
N VAL A 160 -12.88 -11.66 -3.37
CA VAL A 160 -12.67 -10.37 -4.04
C VAL A 160 -12.48 -10.56 -5.55
N VAL A 161 -11.84 -11.65 -6.00
CA VAL A 161 -11.79 -12.03 -7.42
C VAL A 161 -13.20 -12.22 -7.98
N LEU A 162 -14.05 -12.98 -7.29
CA LEU A 162 -15.43 -13.19 -7.70
C LEU A 162 -16.26 -11.90 -7.68
N ALA A 163 -15.98 -10.98 -6.76
CA ALA A 163 -16.62 -9.67 -6.72
C ALA A 163 -16.19 -8.77 -7.88
N ALA A 164 -14.89 -8.75 -8.19
CA ALA A 164 -14.31 -8.01 -9.31
C ALA A 164 -14.87 -8.50 -10.66
N LEU A 165 -14.92 -9.83 -10.87
CA LEU A 165 -15.47 -10.43 -12.10
C LEU A 165 -16.94 -10.05 -12.36
N LYS A 166 -17.76 -9.96 -11.31
CA LYS A 166 -19.16 -9.48 -11.41
C LYS A 166 -19.27 -8.01 -11.87
N ARG A 167 -18.16 -7.27 -11.88
CA ARG A 167 -18.06 -5.86 -12.27
C ARG A 167 -17.26 -5.67 -13.56
N GLY A 168 -16.94 -6.75 -14.27
CA GLY A 168 -16.13 -6.70 -15.49
C GLY A 168 -14.65 -6.43 -15.24
N LEU A 169 -14.19 -6.62 -13.99
CA LEU A 169 -12.80 -6.45 -13.59
C LEU A 169 -12.11 -7.82 -13.48
N ASP A 170 -10.78 -7.82 -13.55
CA ASP A 170 -9.96 -9.02 -13.48
C ASP A 170 -9.04 -9.03 -12.22
N LYS A 171 -8.24 -10.10 -12.07
CA LYS A 171 -7.36 -10.30 -10.90
C LYS A 171 -6.27 -9.22 -10.72
N ARG A 172 -5.93 -8.47 -11.79
CA ARG A 172 -4.97 -7.35 -11.80
C ARG A 172 -5.57 -6.10 -11.18
N ASP A 173 -6.89 -5.94 -11.22
CA ASP A 173 -7.56 -4.73 -10.75
C ASP A 173 -7.71 -4.66 -9.23
N ILE A 174 -7.42 -5.76 -8.52
CA ILE A 174 -7.66 -5.90 -7.09
C ILE A 174 -6.55 -5.19 -6.27
N PRO A 175 -6.89 -4.20 -5.42
CA PRO A 175 -5.94 -3.55 -4.53
C PRO A 175 -5.70 -4.33 -3.24
N ALA A 176 -4.77 -3.82 -2.42
CA ALA A 176 -4.70 -4.18 -1.00
C ALA A 176 -6.02 -3.86 -0.28
N CYS A 177 -6.36 -4.68 0.71
CA CYS A 177 -7.65 -4.62 1.40
C CYS A 177 -7.55 -3.88 2.73
N LEU A 178 -8.57 -3.11 3.08
CA LEU A 178 -8.84 -2.70 4.47
C LEU A 178 -9.59 -3.84 5.16
N THR A 179 -9.18 -4.25 6.36
CA THR A 179 -9.94 -5.21 7.16
C THR A 179 -10.61 -4.51 8.34
N LEU A 180 -11.93 -4.36 8.26
CA LEU A 180 -12.75 -3.80 9.33
C LEU A 180 -12.88 -4.81 10.48
N PHE A 181 -12.97 -4.30 11.71
CA PHE A 181 -13.05 -5.10 12.94
C PHE A 181 -11.89 -6.11 13.07
N ALA A 182 -10.69 -5.69 12.70
CA ALA A 182 -9.44 -6.44 12.84
C ALA A 182 -8.46 -5.61 13.67
N PRO A 183 -8.32 -5.90 14.98
CA PRO A 183 -7.50 -5.12 15.90
C PRO A 183 -6.03 -5.55 15.80
N VAL A 184 -5.45 -5.42 14.62
CA VAL A 184 -4.01 -5.66 14.42
C VAL A 184 -3.25 -4.51 15.08
N VAL A 185 -2.30 -4.87 15.94
CA VAL A 185 -1.42 -3.91 16.64
C VAL A 185 0.02 -4.11 16.21
N VAL A 186 0.80 -3.02 16.22
CA VAL A 186 2.24 -3.06 15.94
C VAL A 186 2.99 -2.94 17.27
N GLY A 187 3.60 -4.04 17.71
CA GLY A 187 4.44 -4.09 18.90
C GLY A 187 5.88 -3.64 18.65
N ALA A 188 6.73 -3.83 19.67
CA ALA A 188 8.16 -3.54 19.58
C ALA A 188 8.80 -4.24 18.37
N GLY A 189 9.70 -3.53 17.69
CA GLY A 189 10.39 -4.04 16.50
C GLY A 189 9.47 -4.27 15.29
N GLY A 190 8.22 -3.79 15.31
CA GLY A 190 7.27 -3.98 14.21
C GLY A 190 6.51 -5.29 14.23
N ARG A 191 6.59 -6.07 15.30
CA ARG A 191 5.84 -7.33 15.43
C ARG A 191 4.34 -7.08 15.34
N LEU A 192 3.66 -7.80 14.46
CA LEU A 192 2.21 -7.72 14.35
C LEU A 192 1.58 -8.61 15.43
N GLY A 193 0.67 -8.04 16.20
CA GLY A 193 -0.12 -8.72 17.21
C GLY A 193 -1.61 -8.58 16.92
N TRP A 194 -2.42 -9.34 17.66
CA TRP A 194 -3.88 -9.29 17.60
C TRP A 194 -4.42 -8.95 18.98
N ASN A 195 -5.09 -7.80 19.10
CA ASN A 195 -5.64 -7.34 20.37
C ASN A 195 -7.18 -7.48 20.39
N GLU A 196 -7.71 -8.60 20.88
CA GLU A 196 -9.17 -8.79 20.96
C GLU A 196 -9.89 -7.77 21.87
N ALA A 197 -9.17 -7.05 22.73
CA ALA A 197 -9.78 -6.12 23.66
C ALA A 197 -10.60 -5.04 22.94
N GLY A 198 -11.84 -4.83 23.39
CA GLY A 198 -12.72 -3.76 22.90
C GLY A 198 -13.66 -4.15 21.76
N ARG A 199 -13.53 -5.34 21.16
CA ARG A 199 -14.49 -5.84 20.16
C ARG A 199 -15.64 -6.62 20.81
N ALA A 200 -16.85 -6.32 20.41
CA ALA A 200 -18.06 -6.95 20.91
C ALA A 200 -19.15 -7.09 19.82
N ALA A 201 -20.16 -7.91 20.13
CA ALA A 201 -21.39 -7.93 19.36
C ALA A 201 -22.04 -6.53 19.35
N GLY A 202 -22.64 -6.14 18.23
CA GLY A 202 -23.23 -4.83 18.04
C GLY A 202 -22.24 -3.70 17.72
N ASP A 203 -20.94 -3.99 17.62
CA ASP A 203 -20.00 -3.03 17.05
C ASP A 203 -20.34 -2.75 15.58
N PHE A 204 -20.14 -1.50 15.15
CA PHE A 204 -20.44 -1.07 13.80
C PHE A 204 -19.47 0.01 13.30
N VAL A 205 -19.43 0.16 11.98
CA VAL A 205 -18.74 1.25 11.29
C VAL A 205 -19.61 1.76 10.14
N ASP A 206 -19.68 3.08 9.98
CA ASP A 206 -20.34 3.76 8.87
C ASP A 206 -19.32 4.42 7.96
N LEU A 207 -19.34 4.01 6.71
CA LEU A 207 -18.48 4.52 5.66
C LEU A 207 -19.30 5.32 4.65
N ARG A 208 -19.11 6.64 4.62
CA ARG A 208 -19.75 7.52 3.65
C ARG A 208 -18.92 7.63 2.38
N ALA A 209 -19.52 7.40 1.22
CA ALA A 209 -18.88 7.62 -0.07
C ALA A 209 -18.73 9.12 -0.38
N GLU A 210 -17.50 9.53 -0.72
CA GLU A 210 -17.20 10.90 -1.15
C GLU A 210 -17.18 11.07 -2.68
N MET A 211 -17.32 9.96 -3.39
CA MET A 211 -17.42 9.84 -4.85
C MET A 211 -18.23 8.58 -5.19
N ASP A 212 -18.55 8.40 -6.46
CA ASP A 212 -19.23 7.19 -6.94
C ASP A 212 -18.26 6.00 -6.94
N LEU A 213 -18.64 4.91 -6.27
CA LEU A 213 -17.77 3.78 -5.99
C LEU A 213 -18.42 2.44 -6.34
N ILE A 214 -17.59 1.49 -6.74
CA ILE A 214 -17.85 0.05 -6.65
C ILE A 214 -17.19 -0.42 -5.36
N VAL A 215 -17.93 -1.08 -4.48
CA VAL A 215 -17.42 -1.62 -3.21
C VAL A 215 -17.60 -3.14 -3.19
N ALA A 216 -16.62 -3.85 -2.64
CA ALA A 216 -16.74 -5.26 -2.32
C ALA A 216 -16.34 -5.54 -0.87
N LEU A 217 -17.12 -6.38 -0.21
CA LEU A 217 -16.89 -6.87 1.15
C LEU A 217 -16.67 -8.38 1.13
N SER A 218 -15.79 -8.88 2.00
CA SER A 218 -15.59 -10.32 2.23
C SER A 218 -15.58 -10.63 3.72
N ASN A 219 -16.52 -11.47 4.16
CA ASN A 219 -16.64 -11.96 5.54
C ASN A 219 -15.89 -13.30 5.71
N CYS A 220 -14.63 -13.34 5.30
CA CYS A 220 -13.81 -14.57 5.31
C CYS A 220 -12.90 -14.67 6.55
N PRO A 221 -12.44 -15.89 6.89
CA PRO A 221 -11.55 -16.15 8.02
C PRO A 221 -10.30 -15.26 8.05
N THR A 222 -10.06 -14.62 9.20
CA THR A 222 -8.82 -13.96 9.68
C THR A 222 -9.05 -13.52 11.15
N PRO A 223 -8.70 -14.28 12.21
CA PRO A 223 -7.89 -15.50 12.31
C PRO A 223 -8.68 -16.79 12.66
N SER A 224 -10.01 -16.83 12.50
CA SER A 224 -10.87 -17.99 12.83
C SER A 224 -11.74 -18.47 11.66
N ILE A 225 -12.04 -19.77 11.64
CA ILE A 225 -12.70 -20.52 10.55
C ILE A 225 -14.23 -20.37 10.48
N ARG A 226 -14.90 -20.21 11.63
CA ARG A 226 -16.35 -20.01 11.71
C ARG A 226 -16.63 -18.55 12.03
N ARG A 227 -16.95 -17.79 10.99
CA ARG A 227 -17.31 -16.36 11.08
C ARG A 227 -18.82 -16.22 11.30
N PRO A 228 -19.28 -15.42 12.29
CA PRO A 228 -20.68 -15.09 12.39
C PRO A 228 -21.10 -14.25 11.17
N PRO A 229 -22.39 -14.30 10.77
CA PRO A 229 -22.90 -13.44 9.73
C PRO A 229 -22.73 -11.96 10.11
N THR A 230 -22.61 -11.09 9.11
CA THR A 230 -22.46 -9.64 9.34
C THR A 230 -23.59 -8.89 8.65
N ALA A 231 -24.28 -8.01 9.38
CA ALA A 231 -25.33 -7.18 8.83
C ALA A 231 -24.73 -6.01 8.06
N ARG A 232 -25.39 -5.61 6.97
CA ARG A 232 -25.00 -4.43 6.21
C ARG A 232 -26.22 -3.59 5.85
N THR A 233 -26.09 -2.27 5.94
CA THR A 233 -27.15 -1.32 5.61
C THR A 233 -26.60 -0.21 4.74
N ARG A 234 -27.09 -0.09 3.50
CA ARG A 234 -26.83 1.05 2.62
C ARG A 234 -27.93 2.08 2.84
N TRP A 235 -27.56 3.35 3.00
CA TRP A 235 -28.51 4.42 3.32
C TRP A 235 -28.05 5.77 2.77
N ARG A 236 -28.98 6.72 2.63
CA ARG A 236 -28.65 8.10 2.29
C ARG A 236 -28.11 8.80 3.53
N SER A 237 -26.82 9.13 3.56
CA SER A 237 -26.28 9.94 4.64
C SER A 237 -26.86 11.36 4.52
N PRO A 238 -27.27 12.00 5.63
CA PRO A 238 -27.51 13.43 5.68
C PRO A 238 -26.32 14.16 5.06
N ALA A 239 -26.58 15.32 4.46
CA ALA A 239 -25.52 16.19 3.99
C ALA A 239 -24.64 16.59 5.18
N SER A 240 -23.56 15.84 5.42
CA SER A 240 -22.55 16.28 6.37
C SER A 240 -21.91 17.53 5.78
N ARG A 241 -21.39 18.42 6.64
CA ARG A 241 -20.24 19.22 6.23
C ARG A 241 -19.26 18.20 5.67
N ARG A 242 -19.00 18.23 4.36
CA ARG A 242 -17.98 17.37 3.73
C ARG A 242 -16.82 17.34 4.71
N LEU A 243 -16.35 16.16 5.11
CA LEU A 243 -14.99 16.00 5.61
C LEU A 243 -14.10 16.31 4.41
N SER A 244 -14.10 17.58 4.03
CA SER A 244 -13.59 18.06 2.76
C SER A 244 -12.08 18.04 2.87
N ARG A 245 -11.44 17.94 1.70
CA ARG A 245 -10.03 18.25 1.46
C ARG A 245 -9.45 19.40 2.32
N ARG A 246 -10.29 20.34 2.78
CA ARG A 246 -9.92 21.49 3.61
C ARG A 246 -9.37 21.15 5.00
N ARG A 247 -9.50 19.92 5.52
CA ARG A 247 -8.74 19.52 6.74
C ARG A 247 -7.29 19.11 6.44
N THR A 248 -6.88 19.02 5.17
CA THR A 248 -5.51 18.65 4.74
C THR A 248 -4.99 19.51 3.57
N THR A 249 -5.11 20.85 3.65
CA THR A 249 -4.47 21.91 2.81
C THR A 249 -5.26 22.54 1.65
N SER A 250 -4.73 23.68 1.17
CA SER A 250 -5.36 24.92 0.67
C SER A 250 -5.92 24.89 -0.77
N ALA A 251 -6.70 25.94 -1.09
CA ALA A 251 -7.53 26.11 -2.27
C ALA A 251 -6.79 26.16 -3.63
N ALA A 252 -7.45 25.64 -4.67
CA ALA A 252 -7.03 25.68 -6.08
C ALA A 252 -7.22 27.08 -6.73
N PRO A 253 -6.48 27.41 -7.82
CA PRO A 253 -7.15 27.34 -9.14
C PRO A 253 -6.28 27.05 -10.40
N ARG A 254 -7.02 26.58 -11.42
CA ARG A 254 -6.93 26.71 -12.90
C ARG A 254 -5.73 26.21 -13.73
N ARG A 255 -6.11 25.78 -14.94
CA ARG A 255 -5.43 24.90 -15.92
C ARG A 255 -4.19 25.53 -16.58
N SER A 256 -3.19 24.71 -16.86
CA SER A 256 -2.12 24.96 -17.84
C SER A 256 -1.93 23.77 -18.79
N ARG A 257 -1.45 24.08 -20.00
CA ARG A 257 -1.39 23.27 -21.23
C ARG A 257 -0.30 22.15 -21.19
N PRO A 258 -0.41 21.11 -22.05
CA PRO A 258 0.50 19.96 -22.04
C PRO A 258 1.88 20.28 -22.66
N TYR A 259 2.92 19.61 -22.16
CA TYR A 259 4.29 19.65 -22.67
C TYR A 259 4.57 18.42 -23.57
N ALA A 260 5.41 18.60 -24.59
CA ALA A 260 5.71 17.60 -25.61
C ALA A 260 6.71 16.53 -25.12
N ALA A 261 6.47 15.27 -25.51
CA ALA A 261 7.31 14.12 -25.21
C ALA A 261 8.55 14.06 -26.12
N SER A 262 9.73 13.85 -25.54
CA SER A 262 10.96 13.50 -26.28
C SER A 262 11.05 11.99 -26.45
N ARG A 263 11.41 11.53 -27.64
CA ARG A 263 11.54 10.11 -28.01
C ARG A 263 12.83 9.53 -27.44
N ILE A 264 12.72 8.42 -26.71
CA ILE A 264 13.85 7.60 -26.25
C ILE A 264 13.96 6.40 -27.18
N THR A 265 15.14 6.19 -27.77
CA THR A 265 15.49 5.02 -28.59
C THR A 265 15.87 3.81 -27.73
N PRO A 266 15.52 2.58 -28.15
CA PRO A 266 15.90 1.35 -27.45
C PRO A 266 17.40 1.03 -27.62
N PRO A 267 18.03 0.31 -26.67
CA PRO A 267 19.41 -0.14 -26.81
C PRO A 267 19.53 -1.33 -27.78
N PRO A 268 20.70 -1.53 -28.41
CA PRO A 268 20.90 -2.58 -29.40
C PRO A 268 21.18 -3.94 -28.75
N ASP A 269 20.72 -5.00 -29.43
CA ASP A 269 21.07 -6.39 -29.17
C ASP A 269 22.56 -6.62 -29.46
N SER A 270 23.25 -7.35 -28.58
CA SER A 270 24.61 -7.83 -28.86
C SER A 270 24.72 -9.34 -28.62
N GLU A 271 24.87 -10.08 -29.72
CA GLU A 271 25.36 -11.45 -29.73
C GLU A 271 26.88 -11.43 -29.88
N GLY A 272 27.60 -12.19 -29.05
CA GLY A 272 29.05 -12.29 -29.10
C GLY A 272 29.63 -13.39 -28.20
N SER A 273 29.94 -14.53 -28.84
CA SER A 273 30.92 -15.60 -28.54
C SER A 273 31.45 -15.78 -27.10
N ARG A 274 31.16 -16.96 -26.52
CA ARG A 274 31.66 -17.45 -25.22
C ARG A 274 33.00 -18.17 -25.36
N THR A 275 34.00 -17.70 -24.64
CA THR A 275 35.13 -18.52 -24.15
C THR A 275 34.92 -18.78 -22.67
N MET A 276 34.93 -20.06 -22.28
CA MET A 276 34.72 -20.51 -20.90
C MET A 276 35.90 -20.12 -20.01
N THR A 277 35.64 -19.22 -19.06
CA THR A 277 36.44 -19.03 -17.86
C THR A 277 35.50 -19.03 -16.66
N ASP A 278 35.92 -19.72 -15.62
CA ASP A 278 35.29 -19.96 -14.32
C ASP A 278 34.20 -18.93 -13.92
N THR A 279 32.95 -19.39 -13.85
CA THR A 279 31.74 -18.56 -14.07
C THR A 279 31.06 -18.02 -12.82
N HIS A 280 31.63 -18.21 -11.63
CA HIS A 280 30.92 -17.93 -10.38
C HIS A 280 31.15 -16.52 -9.77
N ASP A 281 32.07 -15.70 -10.30
CA ASP A 281 32.37 -14.38 -9.71
C ASP A 281 31.99 -13.17 -10.59
N THR A 282 31.69 -13.39 -11.87
CA THR A 282 31.23 -12.31 -12.75
C THR A 282 29.71 -12.14 -12.63
N PRO A 283 29.20 -10.95 -12.26
CA PRO A 283 27.77 -10.74 -12.19
C PRO A 283 27.12 -10.82 -13.57
N VAL A 284 25.94 -11.44 -13.64
CA VAL A 284 25.08 -11.47 -14.84
C VAL A 284 24.61 -10.06 -15.21
N LEU A 285 24.48 -9.19 -14.22
CA LEU A 285 24.18 -7.76 -14.40
C LEU A 285 24.88 -6.97 -13.31
N ASP A 286 25.53 -5.86 -13.66
CA ASP A 286 26.02 -4.84 -12.72
C ASP A 286 25.73 -3.46 -13.32
N GLN A 287 24.79 -2.74 -12.72
CA GLN A 287 24.33 -1.46 -13.22
C GLN A 287 24.18 -0.43 -12.11
N VAL A 288 24.73 0.77 -12.33
CA VAL A 288 24.39 1.95 -11.53
C VAL A 288 23.09 2.53 -12.05
N VAL A 289 22.07 2.61 -11.18
CA VAL A 289 20.79 3.26 -11.48
C VAL A 289 20.88 4.70 -10.96
N PRO A 290 20.81 5.71 -11.85
CA PRO A 290 20.89 7.11 -11.44
C PRO A 290 19.81 7.50 -10.42
N ALA A 291 20.05 8.58 -9.67
CA ALA A 291 19.04 9.22 -8.84
C ALA A 291 17.77 9.49 -9.68
N ALA A 292 16.59 9.29 -9.09
CA ALA A 292 15.29 9.50 -9.74
C ALA A 292 14.98 8.56 -10.93
N ALA A 293 15.86 7.63 -11.32
CA ALA A 293 15.65 6.80 -12.51
C ALA A 293 14.83 5.53 -12.20
N PRO A 294 14.00 5.07 -13.16
CA PRO A 294 13.45 3.72 -13.13
C PRO A 294 14.48 2.67 -13.59
N PHE A 295 14.29 1.44 -13.15
CA PHE A 295 15.07 0.27 -13.57
C PHE A 295 14.22 -0.99 -13.53
N SER A 296 14.49 -1.96 -14.40
CA SER A 296 13.95 -3.30 -14.26
C SER A 296 14.88 -4.35 -14.84
N ALA A 297 14.78 -5.57 -14.32
CA ALA A 297 15.53 -6.73 -14.82
C ALA A 297 14.80 -8.04 -14.49
N LEU A 298 15.03 -9.04 -15.33
CA LEU A 298 14.67 -10.43 -15.03
C LEU A 298 15.70 -10.99 -14.03
N VAL A 299 15.20 -11.50 -12.90
CA VAL A 299 15.97 -12.29 -11.94
C VAL A 299 15.44 -13.71 -12.03
N ARG A 300 16.25 -14.62 -12.57
CA ARG A 300 15.87 -16.03 -12.73
C ARG A 300 15.91 -16.74 -11.38
N LYS A 301 15.11 -17.79 -11.25
CA LYS A 301 15.13 -18.67 -10.09
C LYS A 301 16.57 -19.09 -9.74
N GLY A 302 16.92 -19.01 -8.46
CA GLY A 302 18.25 -19.31 -7.95
C GLY A 302 19.23 -18.13 -8.02
N GLN A 303 18.98 -17.12 -8.86
CA GLN A 303 19.82 -15.92 -8.89
C GLN A 303 19.57 -15.04 -7.69
N THR A 304 20.59 -14.28 -7.29
CA THR A 304 20.52 -13.28 -6.23
C THR A 304 20.61 -11.89 -6.82
N ILE A 305 19.63 -11.04 -6.52
CA ILE A 305 19.69 -9.61 -6.79
C ILE A 305 20.18 -8.89 -5.54
N ARG A 306 21.20 -8.05 -5.70
CA ARG A 306 21.74 -7.15 -4.68
C ARG A 306 21.39 -5.71 -5.06
N ILE A 307 20.82 -4.97 -4.11
CA ILE A 307 20.56 -3.53 -4.23
C ILE A 307 21.46 -2.84 -3.21
N GLU A 308 22.35 -1.96 -3.66
CA GLU A 308 23.31 -1.22 -2.84
C GLU A 308 23.06 0.29 -2.92
N ASP A 309 22.95 0.93 -1.76
CA ASP A 309 22.88 2.38 -1.65
C ASP A 309 24.29 2.99 -1.69
N LEU A 310 24.65 3.66 -2.79
CA LEU A 310 26.01 4.14 -3.01
C LEU A 310 26.39 5.37 -2.17
N LYS A 311 25.41 6.08 -1.62
CA LYS A 311 25.62 7.38 -0.94
C LYS A 311 24.94 7.49 0.42
N GLY A 312 24.18 6.48 0.84
CA GLY A 312 23.43 6.48 2.08
C GLY A 312 22.11 7.24 1.96
N CYS A 313 21.23 6.92 2.88
CA CYS A 313 19.87 7.42 3.02
C CYS A 313 18.93 7.23 1.80
N GLN A 314 19.33 6.64 0.67
CA GLN A 314 18.47 6.54 -0.51
C GLN A 314 17.39 5.46 -0.33
N ALA A 315 16.12 5.85 -0.37
CA ALA A 315 15.00 4.92 -0.46
C ALA A 315 14.85 4.33 -1.87
N VAL A 316 14.56 3.03 -1.94
CA VAL A 316 14.40 2.31 -3.21
C VAL A 316 13.06 1.58 -3.24
N ASP A 317 12.13 2.14 -3.99
CA ASP A 317 10.78 1.59 -4.14
C ASP A 317 10.85 0.43 -5.14
N THR A 318 10.45 -0.78 -4.72
CA THR A 318 10.64 -2.02 -5.50
C THR A 318 9.37 -2.86 -5.60
N LEU A 319 9.09 -3.36 -6.80
CA LEU A 319 8.00 -4.26 -7.15
C LEU A 319 8.55 -5.55 -7.78
N PHE A 320 7.82 -6.65 -7.58
CA PHE A 320 8.14 -7.94 -8.19
C PHE A 320 6.92 -8.53 -8.88
N TYR A 321 7.12 -9.07 -10.08
CA TYR A 321 6.10 -9.78 -10.87
C TYR A 321 6.66 -11.13 -11.28
N ARG A 322 5.83 -12.17 -11.31
CA ARG A 322 6.26 -13.46 -11.84
C ARG A 322 6.43 -13.35 -13.36
N ALA A 323 7.56 -13.81 -13.90
CA ALA A 323 7.97 -13.50 -15.27
C ALA A 323 7.05 -14.07 -16.38
N ASP A 324 6.42 -15.22 -16.14
CA ASP A 324 5.51 -15.90 -17.09
C ASP A 324 4.01 -15.63 -16.81
N ASP A 325 3.66 -15.02 -15.67
CA ASP A 325 2.30 -14.52 -15.37
C ASP A 325 2.39 -13.22 -14.55
N LEU A 326 2.43 -12.08 -15.25
CA LEU A 326 2.56 -10.76 -14.62
C LEU A 326 1.34 -10.33 -13.78
N SER A 327 0.26 -11.09 -13.79
CA SER A 327 -0.84 -10.85 -12.86
C SER A 327 -0.55 -11.42 -11.46
N GLU A 328 0.42 -12.33 -11.34
CA GLU A 328 1.01 -12.71 -10.07
C GLU A 328 2.17 -11.76 -9.73
N ARG A 329 2.04 -11.08 -8.61
CA ARG A 329 2.89 -9.97 -8.20
C ARG A 329 3.00 -9.90 -6.69
N TYR A 330 3.98 -9.14 -6.22
CA TYR A 330 4.23 -8.92 -4.81
C TYR A 330 2.96 -8.51 -4.03
N SER A 331 2.81 -9.08 -2.83
CA SER A 331 1.76 -8.71 -1.88
C SER A 331 2.37 -8.32 -0.53
N ALA A 332 2.33 -7.03 -0.23
CA ALA A 332 2.78 -6.47 1.04
C ALA A 332 2.03 -7.05 2.24
N GLN A 333 0.70 -7.17 2.13
CA GLN A 333 -0.15 -7.63 3.24
C GLN A 333 0.04 -9.12 3.52
N ASP A 334 0.18 -9.95 2.47
CA ASP A 334 0.48 -11.38 2.64
C ASP A 334 1.85 -11.59 3.28
N THR A 335 2.86 -10.83 2.83
CA THR A 335 4.22 -10.89 3.35
C THR A 335 4.25 -10.50 4.83
N ALA A 336 3.71 -9.33 5.17
CA ALA A 336 3.67 -8.81 6.54
C ALA A 336 2.92 -9.75 7.51
N ARG A 337 1.78 -10.30 7.05
CA ARG A 337 1.01 -11.26 7.82
C ARG A 337 1.76 -12.57 8.03
N ALA A 338 2.35 -13.14 6.97
CA ALA A 338 3.01 -14.44 7.04
C ALA A 338 4.22 -14.41 7.98
N GLN A 339 4.97 -13.32 7.99
CA GLN A 339 6.11 -13.14 8.90
C GLN A 339 5.71 -12.61 10.29
N GLY A 340 4.46 -12.16 10.48
CA GLY A 340 4.00 -11.55 11.72
C GLY A 340 4.76 -10.26 12.07
N ALA A 341 5.17 -9.47 11.08
CA ALA A 341 5.93 -8.24 11.26
C ALA A 341 5.68 -7.24 10.12
N ALA A 342 5.75 -5.96 10.43
CA ALA A 342 5.49 -4.86 9.48
C ALA A 342 6.69 -4.52 8.57
N TYR A 343 7.87 -5.08 8.84
CA TYR A 343 9.11 -4.71 8.16
C TYR A 343 9.79 -5.90 7.50
N ILE A 344 10.41 -5.63 6.37
CA ILE A 344 11.21 -6.59 5.60
C ILE A 344 12.65 -6.55 6.09
N THR A 345 13.27 -7.71 6.27
CA THR A 345 14.69 -7.89 6.63
C THR A 345 15.15 -9.32 6.32
N THR A 346 16.41 -9.67 6.61
CA THR A 346 16.98 -11.02 6.47
C THR A 346 16.03 -12.12 6.96
N GLY A 347 15.85 -13.15 6.16
CA GLY A 347 14.93 -14.27 6.40
C GLY A 347 13.48 -14.02 5.98
N THR A 348 13.12 -12.80 5.56
CA THR A 348 11.78 -12.52 5.06
C THR A 348 11.53 -13.24 3.74
N LYS A 349 10.41 -13.96 3.66
CA LYS A 349 9.89 -14.57 2.44
C LYS A 349 8.94 -13.58 1.76
N VAL A 350 9.35 -12.99 0.65
CA VAL A 350 8.56 -12.05 -0.15
C VAL A 350 7.48 -12.83 -0.89
N LEU A 351 6.21 -12.64 -0.52
CA LEU A 351 5.09 -13.42 -1.06
C LEU A 351 4.38 -12.72 -2.22
N SER A 352 3.85 -13.52 -3.15
CA SER A 352 2.92 -13.07 -4.18
C SER A 352 1.49 -12.97 -3.66
N ASN A 353 0.61 -12.30 -4.41
CA ASN A 353 -0.84 -12.26 -4.17
C ASN A 353 -1.54 -13.63 -4.32
N GLU A 354 -0.83 -14.67 -4.72
CA GLU A 354 -1.29 -16.06 -4.75
C GLU A 354 -0.70 -16.89 -3.60
N GLY A 355 0.06 -16.26 -2.69
CA GLY A 355 0.64 -16.87 -1.50
C GLY A 355 1.89 -17.71 -1.76
N ARG A 356 2.50 -17.62 -2.95
CA ARG A 356 3.78 -18.28 -3.25
C ARG A 356 4.96 -17.38 -2.87
N VAL A 357 6.08 -17.99 -2.49
CA VAL A 357 7.32 -17.23 -2.26
C VAL A 357 7.93 -16.85 -3.60
N MET A 358 8.16 -15.55 -3.79
CA MET A 358 8.80 -14.99 -4.99
C MET A 358 10.31 -14.85 -4.78
N LEU A 359 10.71 -14.28 -3.64
CA LEU A 359 12.10 -14.11 -3.24
C LEU A 359 12.26 -14.33 -1.73
N THR A 360 13.47 -14.69 -1.31
CA THR A 360 13.88 -14.73 0.09
C THR A 360 14.97 -13.70 0.32
N VAL A 361 14.81 -12.81 1.32
CA VAL A 361 15.86 -11.87 1.70
C VAL A 361 16.98 -12.64 2.42
N THR A 362 18.15 -12.73 1.81
CA THR A 362 19.27 -13.55 2.30
C THR A 362 20.31 -12.74 3.07
N ALA A 363 20.44 -11.45 2.77
CA ALA A 363 21.28 -10.52 3.52
C ALA A 363 20.65 -9.12 3.54
N ASP A 364 20.84 -8.40 4.64
CA ASP A 364 20.37 -7.03 4.85
C ASP A 364 21.29 -6.37 5.89
N SER A 365 21.99 -5.29 5.49
CA SER A 365 22.89 -4.56 6.39
C SER A 365 22.20 -3.47 7.21
N CYS A 366 20.95 -3.12 6.89
CA CYS A 366 20.17 -2.10 7.60
C CYS A 366 19.20 -2.71 8.64
N GLY A 367 18.80 -3.96 8.46
CA GLY A 367 17.97 -4.74 9.39
C GLY A 367 16.47 -4.41 9.35
N ARG A 368 16.03 -3.44 8.54
CA ARG A 368 14.63 -2.98 8.52
C ARG A 368 14.28 -2.17 7.28
N HIS A 369 13.23 -2.59 6.59
CA HIS A 369 12.67 -1.86 5.44
C HIS A 369 11.14 -1.78 5.51
N ASP A 370 10.59 -0.65 5.07
CA ASP A 370 9.14 -0.43 5.04
C ASP A 370 8.46 -1.16 3.87
N THR A 371 7.24 -1.62 4.08
CA THR A 371 6.33 -2.06 3.01
C THR A 371 4.91 -1.52 3.18
N SER A 372 4.72 -0.54 4.08
CA SER A 372 3.40 -0.06 4.49
C SER A 372 3.07 1.32 3.89
N ALA A 373 4.03 2.24 3.81
CA ALA A 373 3.77 3.63 3.38
C ALA A 373 3.66 3.79 1.85
N GLY A 374 4.15 2.81 1.09
CA GLY A 374 4.10 2.75 -0.36
C GLY A 374 4.78 3.93 -1.07
N ALA A 375 4.74 3.89 -2.39
CA ALA A 375 5.45 4.82 -3.25
C ALA A 375 4.94 6.26 -3.16
N CYS A 376 5.81 7.23 -3.44
CA CYS A 376 5.37 8.61 -3.67
C CYS A 376 4.69 8.76 -5.04
N SER A 377 3.75 9.70 -5.11
CA SER A 377 2.98 10.02 -6.32
C SER A 377 2.73 11.52 -6.41
N CYS A 378 2.48 12.03 -7.62
CA CYS A 378 2.10 13.42 -7.84
C CYS A 378 0.88 13.81 -6.96
N GLU A 379 -0.09 12.91 -6.84
CA GLU A 379 -1.31 13.10 -6.08
C GLU A 379 -1.05 13.11 -4.56
N SER A 380 -0.33 12.12 -4.04
CA SER A 380 -0.02 12.06 -2.60
C SER A 380 0.89 13.21 -2.18
N ASN A 381 1.83 13.64 -3.03
CA ASN A 381 2.65 14.81 -2.80
C ASN A 381 1.78 16.07 -2.71
N THR A 382 0.82 16.24 -3.63
CA THR A 382 -0.11 17.39 -3.61
C THR A 382 -0.89 17.46 -2.30
N VAL A 383 -1.38 16.32 -1.80
CA VAL A 383 -2.15 16.26 -0.55
C VAL A 383 -1.27 16.55 0.68
N ARG A 384 -0.01 16.09 0.68
CA ARG A 384 0.88 16.19 1.86
C ARG A 384 1.67 17.49 1.92
N PHE A 385 2.08 18.01 0.77
CA PHE A 385 3.07 19.09 0.65
C PHE A 385 2.54 20.29 -0.14
N GLY A 386 1.28 20.24 -0.58
CA GLY A 386 0.60 21.32 -1.28
C GLY A 386 0.71 21.23 -2.81
N HIS A 387 -0.17 21.98 -3.48
CA HIS A 387 -0.38 21.92 -4.93
C HIS A 387 0.86 22.25 -5.78
N ALA A 388 1.83 23.00 -5.24
CA ALA A 388 3.09 23.28 -5.93
C ALA A 388 3.89 22.00 -6.23
N THR A 389 3.66 20.92 -5.48
CA THR A 389 4.37 19.64 -5.67
C THR A 389 3.74 18.73 -6.72
N LYS A 390 2.63 19.13 -7.34
CA LYS A 390 1.85 18.30 -8.27
C LYS A 390 2.65 17.78 -9.46
N TYR A 391 3.61 18.55 -9.95
CA TYR A 391 4.41 18.21 -11.12
C TYR A 391 5.84 17.79 -10.77
N LEU A 392 6.11 17.57 -9.49
CA LEU A 392 7.39 17.00 -9.07
C LEU A 392 7.40 15.50 -9.36
N HIS A 393 8.55 15.03 -9.83
CA HIS A 393 8.79 13.63 -10.14
C HIS A 393 8.51 12.73 -8.93
N ALA A 394 7.84 11.60 -9.15
CA ALA A 394 7.53 10.63 -8.12
C ALA A 394 7.75 9.18 -8.59
N CYS A 395 7.80 8.26 -7.62
CA CYS A 395 8.04 6.84 -7.85
C CYS A 395 6.93 6.18 -8.65
N ARG A 396 5.67 6.60 -8.48
CA ARG A 396 4.56 6.07 -9.29
C ARG A 396 4.75 6.33 -10.78
N GLU A 397 5.29 7.50 -11.16
CA GLU A 397 5.59 7.79 -12.56
C GLU A 397 6.75 6.93 -13.09
N ASN A 398 7.79 6.71 -12.28
CA ASN A 398 8.87 5.77 -12.61
C ASN A 398 8.35 4.36 -12.83
N PHE A 399 7.51 3.86 -11.92
CA PHE A 399 6.88 2.55 -12.08
C PHE A 399 6.01 2.50 -13.34
N ALA A 400 5.17 3.50 -13.60
CA ALA A 400 4.33 3.54 -14.78
C ALA A 400 5.15 3.49 -16.09
N LEU A 401 6.27 4.23 -16.14
CA LEU A 401 7.18 4.21 -17.28
C LEU A 401 7.87 2.85 -17.44
N GLU A 402 8.32 2.25 -16.34
CA GLU A 402 9.12 1.04 -16.39
C GLU A 402 8.29 -0.22 -16.67
N ILE A 403 7.15 -0.37 -16.00
CA ILE A 403 6.27 -1.53 -16.19
C ILE A 403 5.64 -1.56 -17.60
N ALA A 404 5.52 -0.40 -18.27
CA ALA A 404 5.01 -0.30 -19.63
C ALA A 404 5.87 -1.10 -20.64
N LYS A 405 7.17 -1.29 -20.36
CA LYS A 405 8.07 -2.14 -21.15
C LYS A 405 7.61 -3.60 -21.21
N TYR A 406 6.80 -4.03 -20.25
CA TYR A 406 6.29 -5.40 -20.11
C TYR A 406 4.79 -5.52 -20.46
N GLY A 407 4.21 -4.51 -21.12
CA GLY A 407 2.77 -4.49 -21.44
C GLY A 407 1.85 -4.29 -20.22
N LEU A 408 2.40 -3.84 -19.10
CA LEU A 408 1.65 -3.46 -17.92
C LEU A 408 1.25 -1.99 -17.96
N SER A 409 0.29 -1.60 -17.13
CA SER A 409 -0.18 -0.23 -17.03
C SER A 409 -0.32 0.19 -15.57
N LYS A 410 -0.79 1.42 -15.33
CA LYS A 410 -1.06 1.95 -13.98
C LYS A 410 -1.82 0.96 -13.09
N ARG A 411 -2.76 0.18 -13.65
CA ARG A 411 -3.55 -0.80 -12.90
C ARG A 411 -2.72 -1.93 -12.30
N ASP A 412 -1.48 -2.10 -12.71
CA ASP A 412 -0.59 -3.16 -12.18
C ASP A 412 0.28 -2.66 -11.02
N ILE A 413 0.32 -1.35 -10.77
CA ILE A 413 1.06 -0.77 -9.64
C ILE A 413 0.35 -1.14 -8.32
N VAL A 414 1.03 -1.95 -7.52
CA VAL A 414 0.61 -2.42 -6.19
C VAL A 414 1.43 -1.75 -5.08
N PRO A 415 1.10 -1.95 -3.79
CA PRO A 415 1.99 -1.57 -2.71
C PRO A 415 3.37 -2.22 -2.89
N ASN A 416 4.41 -1.41 -2.74
CA ASN A 416 5.81 -1.78 -2.98
C ASN A 416 6.57 -1.99 -1.67
N ILE A 417 7.77 -2.57 -1.77
CA ILE A 417 8.78 -2.52 -0.71
C ILE A 417 9.55 -1.22 -0.88
N ASN A 418 9.84 -0.52 0.21
CA ASN A 418 10.66 0.68 0.25
C ASN A 418 12.00 0.31 0.92
N PHE A 419 12.95 -0.26 0.18
CA PHE A 419 14.26 -0.60 0.73
C PHE A 419 14.97 0.66 1.24
N PHE A 420 15.69 0.52 2.35
CA PHE A 420 16.39 1.58 3.10
C PHE A 420 15.54 2.72 3.69
N MET A 421 14.26 2.80 3.34
CA MET A 421 13.34 3.79 3.88
C MET A 421 12.95 3.46 5.32
N ASN A 422 12.99 4.46 6.20
CA ASN A 422 12.63 4.30 7.61
C ASN A 422 11.23 4.85 7.91
N VAL A 423 10.32 3.94 8.24
CA VAL A 423 8.93 4.26 8.59
C VAL A 423 8.57 3.62 9.93
N PRO A 424 8.83 4.28 11.07
CA PRO A 424 8.31 3.87 12.36
C PRO A 424 6.79 3.89 12.43
N ILE A 425 6.24 2.76 12.83
CA ILE A 425 4.86 2.57 13.28
C ILE A 425 4.92 2.28 14.78
N GLU A 426 4.43 3.23 15.57
CA GLU A 426 4.35 3.15 17.02
C GLU A 426 3.17 2.27 17.46
N GLN A 427 3.12 1.91 18.75
CA GLN A 427 2.07 1.03 19.30
C GLN A 427 0.66 1.61 19.23
N ASP A 428 0.54 2.94 19.27
CA ASP A 428 -0.73 3.66 19.06
C ASP A 428 -1.09 3.80 17.57
N GLY A 429 -0.30 3.19 16.68
CA GLY A 429 -0.43 3.25 15.24
C GLY A 429 0.09 4.55 14.64
N LYS A 430 0.68 5.48 15.39
CA LYS A 430 1.30 6.68 14.82
C LYS A 430 2.41 6.28 13.86
N LEU A 431 2.39 6.88 12.67
CA LEU A 431 3.32 6.57 11.58
C LEU A 431 4.07 7.84 11.17
N ALA A 432 5.39 7.74 11.02
CA ALA A 432 6.20 8.82 10.48
C ALA A 432 7.17 8.31 9.42
N ILE A 433 7.49 9.17 8.45
CA ILE A 433 8.67 8.98 7.59
C ILE A 433 9.79 9.80 8.22
N VAL A 434 10.85 9.11 8.62
CA VAL A 434 12.04 9.72 9.23
C VAL A 434 13.24 9.54 8.32
N ASP A 435 14.39 10.10 8.69
CA ASP A 435 15.61 9.99 7.88
C ASP A 435 15.94 8.50 7.62
N GLY A 436 16.41 8.22 6.40
CA GLY A 436 16.81 6.88 5.96
C GLY A 436 17.85 6.25 6.88
N VAL A 437 17.87 4.92 6.94
CA VAL A 437 18.76 4.18 7.85
C VAL A 437 20.09 3.77 7.22
N SER A 438 20.17 3.76 5.88
CA SER A 438 21.34 3.30 5.14
C SER A 438 22.51 4.27 5.19
N LYS A 439 23.71 3.71 5.20
CA LYS A 439 25.00 4.37 4.98
C LYS A 439 25.50 4.03 3.57
N PRO A 440 26.48 4.78 3.01
CA PRO A 440 27.11 4.40 1.76
C PRO A 440 27.65 2.95 1.80
N GLY A 441 27.27 2.15 0.81
CA GLY A 441 27.63 0.73 0.69
C GLY A 441 26.69 -0.24 1.40
N ASP A 442 25.71 0.24 2.17
CA ASP A 442 24.66 -0.62 2.71
C ASP A 442 23.83 -1.25 1.60
N ALA A 443 23.39 -2.49 1.83
CA ALA A 443 22.74 -3.26 0.80
C ALA A 443 21.78 -4.32 1.34
N VAL A 444 20.90 -4.76 0.46
CA VAL A 444 20.00 -5.89 0.64
C VAL A 444 20.17 -6.88 -0.51
N GLU A 445 20.12 -8.17 -0.19
CA GLU A 445 20.20 -9.27 -1.14
C GLU A 445 18.95 -10.14 -1.06
N LEU A 446 18.43 -10.50 -2.23
CA LEU A 446 17.27 -11.36 -2.37
C LEU A 446 17.56 -12.47 -3.37
N THR A 447 17.40 -13.71 -2.95
CA THR A 447 17.47 -14.87 -3.85
C THR A 447 16.09 -15.19 -4.39
N ALA A 448 15.97 -15.34 -5.70
CA ALA A 448 14.71 -15.60 -6.38
C ALA A 448 14.30 -17.08 -6.25
N GLU A 449 13.07 -17.33 -5.78
CA GLU A 449 12.49 -18.67 -5.63
C GLU A 449 11.72 -19.12 -6.89
N MET A 450 11.50 -18.17 -7.81
CA MET A 450 10.93 -18.33 -9.15
C MET A 450 11.47 -17.24 -10.05
N ASP A 451 11.24 -17.33 -11.36
CA ASP A 451 11.60 -16.26 -12.28
C ASP A 451 10.73 -15.03 -12.01
N VAL A 452 11.36 -13.90 -11.71
CA VAL A 452 10.70 -12.65 -11.38
C VAL A 452 11.23 -11.49 -12.20
N ILE A 453 10.35 -10.57 -12.57
CA ILE A 453 10.71 -9.24 -13.04
C ILE A 453 10.78 -8.34 -11.81
N CYS A 454 11.99 -7.88 -11.49
CA CYS A 454 12.22 -6.84 -10.50
C CYS A 454 12.04 -5.47 -11.17
N VAL A 455 11.25 -4.59 -10.57
CA VAL A 455 11.03 -3.23 -11.04
C VAL A 455 11.33 -2.26 -9.90
N ILE A 456 12.24 -1.34 -10.14
CA ILE A 456 12.75 -0.37 -9.18
C ILE A 456 12.42 1.05 -9.65
N SER A 457 11.97 1.87 -8.71
CA SER A 457 12.07 3.32 -8.80
C SER A 457 13.11 3.80 -7.77
N ASN A 458 14.24 4.32 -8.25
CA ASN A 458 15.19 4.98 -7.37
C ASN A 458 14.60 6.32 -6.92
N CYS A 459 14.10 6.39 -5.67
CA CYS A 459 13.10 7.37 -5.25
C CYS A 459 13.55 8.83 -5.49
N PRO A 460 12.76 9.68 -6.20
CA PRO A 460 13.10 11.07 -6.48
C PRO A 460 12.68 12.04 -5.36
N GLN A 461 12.16 11.55 -4.24
CA GLN A 461 11.50 12.38 -3.24
C GLN A 461 12.45 13.37 -2.55
N ILE A 462 12.02 14.64 -2.50
CA ILE A 462 12.73 15.75 -1.85
C ILE A 462 11.90 16.49 -0.81
N ASN A 463 10.63 16.12 -0.60
CA ASN A 463 9.69 16.84 0.27
C ASN A 463 9.55 16.21 1.66
N ASN A 464 10.30 15.15 1.94
CA ASN A 464 10.36 14.49 3.23
C ASN A 464 11.73 13.81 3.40
N PRO A 465 12.09 13.32 4.60
CA PRO A 465 13.46 12.91 4.91
C PRO A 465 13.86 11.53 4.37
N CYS A 466 12.98 10.80 3.65
CA CYS A 466 13.26 9.42 3.22
C CYS A 466 14.58 9.23 2.46
N ASN A 467 15.02 10.23 1.70
CA ASN A 467 16.26 10.25 0.92
C ASN A 467 17.31 11.25 1.48
N GLY A 468 17.18 11.65 2.75
CA GLY A 468 17.97 12.76 3.30
C GLY A 468 17.77 14.09 2.55
N PHE A 469 16.65 14.27 1.85
CA PHE A 469 16.33 15.39 0.96
C PHE A 469 17.24 15.51 -0.29
N ASN A 470 18.02 14.47 -0.61
CA ASN A 470 18.92 14.44 -1.76
C ASN A 470 18.93 13.06 -2.43
N PRO A 471 18.13 12.86 -3.50
CA PRO A 471 18.18 11.63 -4.26
C PRO A 471 19.58 11.34 -4.81
N THR A 472 20.04 10.10 -4.66
CA THR A 472 21.39 9.61 -5.01
C THR A 472 21.30 8.31 -5.82
N PRO A 473 22.36 7.94 -6.56
CA PRO A 473 22.36 6.70 -7.33
C PRO A 473 22.47 5.46 -6.43
N ILE A 474 21.97 4.34 -6.94
CA ILE A 474 22.14 2.99 -6.36
C ILE A 474 22.89 2.09 -7.34
N ARG A 475 23.43 0.97 -6.87
CA ARG A 475 23.92 -0.11 -7.74
C ARG A 475 23.02 -1.33 -7.60
N VAL A 476 22.68 -1.94 -8.72
CA VAL A 476 21.97 -3.21 -8.77
C VAL A 476 22.89 -4.23 -9.41
N THR A 477 23.06 -5.37 -8.74
CA THR A 477 23.85 -6.48 -9.24
C THR A 477 23.01 -7.75 -9.22
N ILE A 478 23.08 -8.58 -10.27
CA ILE A 478 22.47 -9.92 -10.31
C ILE A 478 23.59 -10.94 -10.50
N ARG A 479 23.59 -11.98 -9.68
CA ARG A 479 24.56 -13.08 -9.73
C ARG A 479 23.84 -14.41 -9.80
N ASP A 480 24.47 -15.40 -10.43
CA ASP A 480 23.98 -16.77 -10.35
C ASP A 480 24.10 -17.30 -8.91
N GLY A 481 23.19 -18.21 -8.55
CA GLY A 481 23.23 -18.86 -7.25
C GLY A 481 24.49 -19.70 -7.06
N ILE A 482 24.92 -19.84 -5.81
CA ILE A 482 25.99 -20.78 -5.41
C ILE A 482 25.46 -22.21 -5.50
#